data_AF-A0A1G9FFP8-F1
#
_entry.id   AF-A0A1G9FFP8-F1
#
_cell.length_a   1.000
_cell.length_b   1.000
_cell.length_c   1.000
_cell.angle_alpha   90.00
_cell.angle_beta   90.00
_cell.angle_gamma   90.00
#
_symmetry.space_group_name_H-M   'P 1'
#
loop_
_entity.id
_entity.type
_entity.pdbx_description
1 polymer ?
#
loop_
_entity_poly.entity_id
_entity_poly.type
_entity_poly.pdbx_seq_one_letter_code
_entity_poly.pdbx_strand_id
1 'polypeptide(L)' 'MGNGYLRRLLVVGATSVTQRAETTDTRNGAWVRSLLEQKPTRLVTVVIANKTARTAWALLVKGETYKAALAI' A
#
# COMPACT_ATOMS: atom_id res chain seq x y z
N MET A 1 -2.42 -22.17 0.33
CA MET A 1 -2.13 -21.21 1.42
C MET A 1 -0.97 -20.31 0.99
N GLY A 2 -1.08 -18.98 1.13
CA GLY A 2 0.00 -18.04 0.74
C GLY A 2 1.04 -17.82 1.84
N ASN A 3 2.24 -17.37 1.50
CA ASN A 3 3.36 -17.17 2.43
C ASN A 3 3.05 -16.10 3.52
N GLY A 4 3.03 -16.52 4.79
CA GLY A 4 2.74 -15.66 5.93
C GLY A 4 3.83 -14.63 6.24
N TYR A 5 5.09 -14.97 5.97
CA TYR A 5 6.22 -14.05 6.15
C TYR A 5 6.16 -12.88 5.18
N LEU A 6 5.88 -13.14 3.90
CA LEU A 6 5.69 -12.08 2.89
C LEU A 6 4.54 -11.14 3.28
N ARG A 7 3.42 -11.70 3.78
CA ARG A 7 2.30 -10.89 4.26
C ARG A 7 2.73 -9.97 5.41
N ARG A 8 3.52 -10.49 6.35
CA ARG A 8 4.05 -9.69 7.47
C ARG A 8 4.93 -8.55 6.98
N LEU A 9 5.84 -8.81 6.04
CA LEU A 9 6.69 -7.78 5.44
C LEU A 9 5.88 -6.68 4.74
N LEU A 10 4.84 -7.05 3.99
CA LEU A 10 3.96 -6.10 3.33
C LEU A 10 3.20 -5.21 4.33
N VAL A 11 2.75 -5.78 5.46
CA VAL A 11 2.08 -5.01 6.53
C VAL A 11 3.06 -4.06 7.22
N VAL A 12 4.30 -4.51 7.50
CA VAL A 12 5.34 -3.65 8.09
C VAL A 12 5.65 -2.48 7.15
N GLY A 13 5.85 -2.72 5.86
CA GLY A 13 6.07 -1.66 4.88
C GLY A 13 4.87 -0.71 4.76
N ALA A 14 3.64 -1.24 4.76
CA ALA A 14 2.42 -0.44 4.74
C ALA A 14 2.27 0.45 5.98
N THR A 15 2.80 0.02 7.13
CA THR A 15 2.79 0.82 8.36
C THR A 15 3.61 2.09 8.20
N SER A 16 4.79 1.99 7.57
CA SER A 16 5.63 3.15 7.26
C SER A 16 4.96 4.08 6.25
N VAL A 17 4.28 3.53 5.23
CA VAL A 17 3.52 4.33 4.24
C VAL A 17 2.36 5.08 4.91
N THR A 18 1.65 4.42 5.83
CA THR A 18 0.52 5.03 6.54
C THR A 18 0.97 6.21 7.41
N GLN A 19 2.08 6.04 8.15
CA GLN A 19 2.67 7.14 8.95
C GLN A 19 3.19 8.29 8.07
N ARG A 20 3.82 7.98 6.94
CA ARG A 20 4.32 8.98 6.00
C ARG A 20 3.20 9.79 5.33
N ALA A 21 2.03 9.19 5.15
CA ALA A 21 0.89 9.83 4.49
C ALA A 21 0.30 11.02 5.26
N GLU A 22 0.46 11.06 6.59
CA GLU A 22 0.01 12.20 7.41
C GLU A 22 0.81 13.48 7.13
N THR A 23 2.09 13.32 6.75
CA THR A 23 3.03 14.43 6.57
C THR A 23 3.36 14.75 5.11
N THR A 24 2.89 13.92 4.16
CA THR A 24 3.26 14.03 2.75
C THR A 24 2.06 14.46 1.91
N ASP A 25 2.15 15.63 1.27
CA ASP A 25 1.10 16.15 0.40
C ASP A 25 1.19 15.60 -1.03
N THR A 26 1.04 14.28 -1.15
CA THR A 26 0.93 13.60 -2.43
C THR A 26 -0.48 13.08 -2.62
N ARG A 27 -0.91 12.86 -3.88
CA ARG A 27 -2.21 12.24 -4.18
C ARG A 27 -2.44 10.91 -3.44
N ASN A 28 -1.39 10.10 -3.30
CA ASN A 28 -1.44 8.86 -2.54
C ASN A 28 -1.58 9.13 -1.03
N GLY A 29 -0.88 10.14 -0.49
CA GLY A 29 -1.02 10.58 0.89
C GLY A 29 -2.42 11.11 1.19
N ALA A 30 -3.01 11.91 0.31
CA ALA A 30 -4.39 12.39 0.41
C ALA A 30 -5.39 11.22 0.46
N TRP A 31 -5.27 10.23 -0.42
CA TRP A 31 -6.13 9.05 -0.41
C TRP A 31 -6.02 8.25 0.90
N VAL A 32 -4.80 8.06 1.43
CA VAL A 32 -4.61 7.38 2.72
C VAL A 32 -5.19 8.19 3.88
N ARG A 33 -5.02 9.52 3.90
CA ARG A 33 -5.64 10.41 4.90
C ARG A 33 -7.16 10.29 4.89
N SER A 34 -7.80 10.35 3.73
CA SER A 34 -9.26 10.17 3.60
C SER A 34 -9.75 8.80 4.10
N LEU A 35 -8.93 7.75 3.99
CA LEU A 35 -9.24 6.45 4.58
C LEU A 35 -9.09 6.43 6.10
N LEU A 36 -8.08 7.11 6.64
CA LEU A 36 -7.85 7.22 8.09
C LEU A 36 -8.93 8.04 8.79
N GLU A 37 -9.54 9.01 8.11
CA GLU A 37 -10.70 9.75 8.61
C GLU A 37 -11.92 8.85 8.83
N GLN A 38 -12.05 7.77 8.06
CA GLN A 38 -13.24 6.91 8.06
C GLN A 38 -13.02 5.56 8.75
N LYS A 39 -11.77 5.09 8.85
CA LYS A 39 -11.44 3.72 9.25
C LYS A 39 -10.25 3.68 10.22
N PRO A 40 -10.22 2.67 11.13
CA PRO A 40 -9.08 2.48 12.02
C PRO A 40 -7.77 2.25 11.27
N THR A 41 -6.66 2.78 11.79
CA THR A 41 -5.32 2.71 11.18
C THR A 41 -4.91 1.30 10.78
N ARG A 42 -5.15 0.30 11.64
CA ARG A 42 -4.80 -1.10 11.35
C ARG A 42 -5.48 -1.62 10.08
N LEU A 43 -6.73 -1.24 9.85
CA LEU A 43 -7.48 -1.63 8.66
C LEU A 43 -6.88 -0.97 7.42
N VAL A 44 -6.59 0.34 7.50
CA VAL A 44 -5.97 1.09 6.41
C VAL A 44 -4.60 0.50 6.03
N THR A 45 -3.77 0.17 7.01
CA THR A 45 -2.48 -0.51 6.79
C THR A 45 -2.64 -1.83 6.04
N VAL A 46 -3.61 -2.67 6.43
CA VAL A 46 -3.88 -3.94 5.74
C VAL A 46 -4.40 -3.73 4.32
N VAL A 47 -5.22 -2.70 4.09
CA VAL A 47 -5.70 -2.33 2.75
C VAL A 47 -4.54 -1.92 1.86
N ILE A 48 -3.61 -1.09 2.35
CA ILE A 48 -2.41 -0.68 1.62
C ILE A 48 -1.55 -1.91 1.30
N ALA A 49 -1.31 -2.78 2.27
CA ALA A 49 -0.54 -4.02 2.07
C ALA A 49 -1.16 -4.92 0.99
N ASN A 50 -2.48 -5.10 1.01
CA ASN A 50 -3.20 -5.91 0.03
C ASN A 50 -3.18 -5.27 -1.37
N LYS A 51 -3.34 -3.95 -1.47
CA LYS A 51 -3.20 -3.23 -2.74
C LYS A 51 -1.81 -3.46 -3.34
N THR A 52 -0.75 -3.32 -2.54
CA THR A 52 0.63 -3.57 -2.97
C THR A 52 0.85 -5.02 -3.39
N ALA A 53 0.30 -5.98 -2.63
CA ALA A 53 0.37 -7.40 -2.97
C ALA A 53 -0.25 -7.70 -4.34
N ARG A 54 -1.42 -7.12 -4.64
CA ARG A 54 -2.10 -7.27 -5.94
C ARG A 54 -1.31 -6.65 -7.08
N THR A 55 -0.72 -5.47 -6.87
CA THR A 55 0.16 -4.86 -7.87
C THR A 55 1.37 -5.74 -8.16
N ALA A 56 2.06 -6.22 -7.11
CA ALA A 56 3.21 -7.11 -7.27
C ALA A 56 2.81 -8.41 -7.99
N TRP A 57 1.68 -9.02 -7.61
CA TRP A 57 1.16 -10.20 -8.28
C TRP A 57 0.87 -9.95 -9.77
N ALA A 58 0.21 -8.84 -10.11
CA ALA A 58 -0.08 -8.50 -11.50
C ALA A 58 1.20 -8.31 -12.33
N LEU A 59 2.23 -7.68 -11.77
CA LEU A 59 3.54 -7.53 -12.43
C LEU A 59 4.21 -8.88 -12.66
N LEU A 60 4.23 -9.73 -11.63
CA LEU A 60 4.85 -11.06 -11.70
C LEU A 60 4.15 -11.98 -12.70
N VAL A 61 2.81 -11.97 -12.72
CA VAL A 61 2.03 -12.79 -13.67
C VAL A 61 2.22 -12.32 -15.11
N LYS A 62 2.38 -11.02 -15.35
CA LYS A 62 2.58 -10.46 -16.69
C LYS A 62 4.05 -10.42 -17.13
N GLY A 63 5.00 -10.66 -16.22
CA GLY A 63 6.43 -10.44 -16.49
C GLY A 63 6.79 -8.98 -16.76
N GLU A 64 5.96 -8.04 -16.28
CA GLU A 64 6.13 -6.60 -16.53
C GLU A 64 6.96 -5.93 -15.44
N THR A 65 7.67 -4.87 -15.80
CA THR A 65 8.35 -3.99 -14.85
C THR A 65 7.37 -2.98 -14.26
N TYR A 66 7.58 -2.63 -12.98
CA TYR A 66 6.77 -1.63 -12.31
C TYR A 66 6.90 -0.27 -13.00
N LYS A 67 5.78 0.27 -13.47
CA LYS A 67 5.68 1.62 -14.03
C LYS A 67 4.99 2.49 -12.99
N ALA A 68 5.74 3.35 -12.33
CA ALA A 68 5.16 4.37 -11.48
C ALA A 68 4.29 5.28 -12.36
N ALA A 69 3.01 5.42 -12.03
CA ALA A 69 2.18 6.43 -12.65
C ALA A 69 2.80 7.80 -12.32
N LEU A 70 3.05 8.62 -13.34
CA LEU A 70 3.54 9.98 -13.18
C LEU A 70 2.60 10.69 -12.20
N ALA A 71 3.11 11.06 -11.03
CA ALA A 71 2.35 11.83 -10.06
C ALA A 71 2.27 13.27 -10.61
N ILE A 72 1.27 13.52 -11.44
CA ILE A 72 0.81 14.86 -11.82
C ILE A 72 -0.13 15.35 -10.73
#